data_AF-A0A822ZDU3-F1
#
_entry.id   AF-A0A822ZDU3-F1
#
_cell.length_a   1.000
_cell.length_b   1.000
_cell.length_c   1.000
_cell.angle_alpha   90.00
_cell.angle_beta   90.00
_cell.angle_gamma   90.00
#
_symmetry.space_group_name_H-M   'P 1'
#
loop_
_entity.id
_entity.type
_entity.pdbx_description
1 polymer ?
#
loop_
_entity_poly.entity_id
_entity_poly.type
_entity_poly.pdbx_seq_one_letter_code
_entity_poly.pdbx_strand_id
1 'polypeptide(L)'
;MIVEGSGGQGTCTSTGCVTDLNQRCPTELKVGEGDACKSACEAFGTPEYCCSGSFNTPATCRPSVYSQMFKSACPKSYSYAYDDATSTFTCTGADYTIAFCPSSLTR
;
A
#
# COMPACT_ATOMS: atom_id res chain seq x y z
N MET A 1 -3.96 7.72 -3.60
CA MET A 1 -3.12 8.39 -4.61
C MET A 1 -2.71 7.38 -5.67
N ILE A 2 -2.39 7.80 -6.88
CA ILE A 2 -1.73 6.94 -7.88
C ILE A 2 -0.46 7.59 -8.42
N VAL A 3 0.43 6.76 -8.94
CA VAL A 3 1.65 7.16 -9.65
C VAL A 3 1.62 6.48 -11.01
N GLU A 4 1.72 7.27 -12.07
CA GLU A 4 1.71 6.81 -13.46
C GLU A 4 2.98 7.25 -14.17
N GLY A 5 3.69 6.31 -14.79
CA GLY A 5 4.86 6.60 -15.62
C GLY A 5 4.47 6.86 -17.07
N SER A 6 5.15 7.80 -17.73
CA SER A 6 4.98 8.15 -19.14
C SER A 6 6.33 8.18 -19.85
N GLY A 7 6.39 7.68 -21.08
CA GLY A 7 7.56 7.85 -21.96
C GLY A 7 8.81 7.00 -21.66
N GLY A 8 8.71 5.94 -20.84
CA GLY A 8 9.85 5.06 -20.50
C GLY A 8 9.82 3.65 -21.13
N GLN A 9 10.79 2.83 -20.73
CA GLN A 9 10.93 1.42 -21.12
C GLN A 9 10.71 0.47 -19.92
N GLY A 10 10.15 -0.70 -20.19
CA GLY A 10 9.75 -1.69 -19.18
C GLY A 10 8.23 -1.78 -19.04
N THR A 11 7.75 -2.35 -17.94
CA THR A 11 6.31 -2.53 -17.70
C THR A 11 5.60 -1.20 -17.47
N CYS A 12 6.27 -0.26 -16.78
CA CYS A 12 5.80 1.12 -16.55
C CYS A 12 4.34 1.22 -16.07
N THR A 13 3.87 0.19 -15.37
CA THR A 13 2.51 0.09 -14.86
C THR A 13 2.27 1.08 -13.73
N SER A 14 1.07 1.65 -13.70
CA SER A 14 0.64 2.50 -12.60
C SER A 14 0.58 1.74 -11.27
N THR A 15 0.91 2.45 -10.19
CA THR A 15 0.83 1.97 -8.80
C THR A 15 0.00 2.94 -7.96
N GLY A 16 -0.50 2.46 -6.82
CA GLY A 16 -1.24 3.26 -5.86
C GLY A 16 -2.62 2.72 -5.55
N CYS A 17 -3.44 3.58 -4.95
CA CYS A 17 -4.76 3.26 -4.46
C CYS A 17 -5.75 4.40 -4.72
N VAL A 18 -6.87 4.03 -5.35
CA VAL A 18 -8.01 4.92 -5.61
C VAL A 18 -9.16 4.72 -4.61
N THR A 19 -9.13 3.61 -3.88
CA THR A 19 -10.12 3.29 -2.85
C THR A 19 -9.97 4.21 -1.66
N ASP A 20 -11.08 4.74 -1.16
CA ASP A 20 -11.12 5.41 0.13
C ASP A 20 -10.97 4.36 1.25
N LEU A 21 -9.76 4.25 1.80
CA LEU A 21 -9.43 3.32 2.88
C LEU A 21 -10.11 3.67 4.20
N ASN A 22 -10.48 4.94 4.41
CA ASN A 22 -11.09 5.38 5.66
C ASN A 22 -12.47 4.75 5.86
N GLN A 23 -13.23 4.55 4.79
CA GLN A 23 -14.54 3.88 4.80
C GLN A 23 -14.46 2.40 5.19
N ARG A 24 -13.29 1.77 5.06
CA ARG A 24 -13.06 0.36 5.37
C ARG A 24 -12.19 0.14 6.60
N CYS A 25 -11.80 1.22 7.28
CA CYS A 25 -10.83 1.17 8.35
C CYS A 25 -11.43 0.49 9.61
N PRO A 26 -10.80 -0.59 10.13
CA PRO A 26 -11.15 -1.17 11.42
C PRO A 26 -11.06 -0.14 12.53
N THR A 27 -11.95 -0.23 13.52
CA THR A 27 -12.05 0.75 14.61
C THR A 27 -10.72 0.95 15.33
N GLU A 28 -9.96 -0.11 15.56
CA GLU A 28 -8.66 -0.10 16.22
C GLU A 28 -7.52 0.56 15.41
N LEU A 29 -7.75 0.83 14.12
CA LEU A 29 -6.80 1.52 13.24
C LEU A 29 -7.23 2.95 12.90
N LYS A 30 -8.43 3.38 13.29
CA LYS A 30 -8.93 4.72 12.95
C LYS A 30 -8.14 5.83 13.64
N VAL A 31 -8.01 6.94 12.92
CA VAL A 31 -7.53 8.22 13.46
C VAL A 31 -8.71 9.21 13.49
N GLY A 32 -8.90 9.89 14.62
CA GLY A 32 -10.01 10.82 14.80
C GLY A 32 -11.36 10.12 14.60
N GLU A 33 -12.27 10.77 13.89
CA GLU A 33 -13.59 10.22 13.54
C GLU A 33 -13.56 9.36 12.26
N GLY A 34 -12.37 8.88 11.86
CA GLY A 34 -12.15 8.15 10.61
C GLY A 34 -11.51 9.00 9.51
N ASP A 35 -10.74 10.03 9.87
CA ASP A 35 -10.06 10.91 8.91
C ASP A 35 -8.83 10.24 8.27
N ALA A 36 -8.28 9.24 8.93
CA ALA A 36 -7.20 8.40 8.42
C ALA A 36 -7.28 6.97 8.98
N CYS A 37 -6.55 6.06 8.32
CA CYS A 37 -6.40 4.68 8.76
C CYS A 37 -4.93 4.35 8.98
N LYS A 38 -4.55 4.02 10.21
CA LYS A 38 -3.19 3.60 10.56
C LYS A 38 -2.86 2.24 9.95
N SER A 39 -1.59 2.01 9.70
CA SER A 39 -1.09 0.64 9.53
C SER A 39 -1.12 -0.11 10.87
N ALA A 40 -1.11 -1.45 10.83
CA ALA A 40 -1.01 -2.25 12.04
C ALA A 40 0.31 -2.00 12.80
N CYS A 41 1.41 -1.75 12.09
CA CYS A 41 2.68 -1.41 12.73
C CYS A 41 2.56 -0.10 13.52
N GLU A 42 1.96 0.94 12.94
CA GLU A 42 1.78 2.22 13.62
C GLU A 42 0.80 2.12 14.80
N ALA A 43 -0.23 1.29 14.69
CA ALA A 43 -1.22 1.13 15.76
C ALA A 43 -0.69 0.32 16.95
N PHE A 44 0.07 -0.75 16.70
CA PHE A 44 0.42 -1.73 17.73
C PHE A 44 1.91 -1.82 18.05
N GLY A 45 2.79 -1.42 17.14
CA GLY A 45 4.24 -1.41 17.34
C GLY A 45 4.89 -2.79 17.54
N THR A 46 4.17 -3.89 17.28
CA THR A 46 4.72 -5.24 17.54
C THR A 46 5.65 -5.69 16.40
N PRO A 47 6.65 -6.54 16.71
CA PRO A 47 7.59 -7.05 15.71
C PRO A 47 6.92 -7.73 14.51
N GLU A 48 5.81 -8.43 14.72
CA GLU A 48 5.03 -9.12 13.69
C GLU A 48 4.44 -8.17 12.66
N TYR A 49 3.97 -7.00 13.09
CA TYR A 49 3.36 -6.01 12.19
C TYR A 49 4.39 -5.06 11.58
N CYS A 50 5.48 -4.79 12.30
CA CYS A 50 6.54 -3.91 11.85
C CYS A 50 7.67 -4.61 11.11
N CYS A 51 7.60 -5.95 10.99
CA CYS A 51 8.65 -6.77 10.38
C CYS A 51 10.03 -6.47 10.97
N SER A 52 10.14 -6.55 12.29
CA SER A 52 11.37 -6.26 13.03
C SER A 52 11.74 -7.43 13.96
N GLY A 53 12.94 -7.38 14.56
CA GLY A 53 13.44 -8.46 15.42
C GLY A 53 13.41 -9.82 14.71
N SER A 54 12.75 -10.81 15.30
CA SER A 54 12.59 -12.15 14.71
C SER A 54 11.79 -12.18 13.39
N PHE A 55 11.08 -11.10 13.06
CA PHE A 55 10.25 -10.94 11.87
C PHE A 55 10.92 -10.07 10.81
N ASN A 56 12.23 -9.83 10.89
CA ASN A 56 12.97 -8.93 9.98
C ASN A 56 13.34 -9.55 8.61
N THR A 57 12.62 -10.57 8.16
CA THR A 57 12.81 -11.14 6.82
C THR A 57 11.47 -11.42 6.15
N PRO A 58 11.40 -11.47 4.81
CA PRO A 58 10.17 -11.85 4.10
C PRO A 58 9.66 -13.26 4.49
N ALA A 59 10.55 -14.17 4.88
CA ALA A 59 10.18 -15.52 5.29
C ALA A 59 9.55 -15.56 6.69
N THR A 60 9.93 -14.62 7.57
CA THR A 60 9.46 -14.58 8.96
C THR A 60 8.33 -13.58 9.16
N CYS A 61 8.28 -12.44 8.46
CA CYS A 61 7.14 -11.53 8.48
C CYS A 61 6.06 -11.95 7.48
N ARG A 62 4.94 -12.47 7.97
CA ARG A 62 3.82 -12.91 7.13
C ARG A 62 2.73 -11.84 7.04
N PRO A 63 1.95 -11.80 5.94
CA PRO A 63 0.80 -10.91 5.85
C PRO A 63 -0.17 -11.13 7.01
N SER A 64 -0.58 -10.07 7.69
CA SER A 64 -1.59 -10.10 8.74
C SER A 64 -2.98 -9.89 8.16
N VAL A 65 -4.02 -10.05 9.00
CA VAL A 65 -5.40 -9.69 8.62
C VAL A 65 -5.51 -8.22 8.20
N TYR A 66 -4.74 -7.33 8.84
CA TYR A 66 -4.72 -5.91 8.53
C TYR A 66 -4.04 -5.61 7.20
N SER A 67 -2.86 -6.20 6.92
CA SER A 67 -2.20 -5.98 5.63
C SER A 67 -3.00 -6.59 4.48
N GLN A 68 -3.63 -7.74 4.68
CA GLN A 68 -4.53 -8.33 3.68
C GLN A 68 -5.74 -7.43 3.37
N MET A 69 -6.29 -6.72 4.35
CA MET A 69 -7.35 -5.73 4.12
C MET A 69 -6.86 -4.60 3.19
N PHE A 70 -5.72 -3.99 3.52
CA PHE A 70 -5.14 -2.92 2.69
C PHE A 70 -4.83 -3.44 1.28
N LYS A 71 -4.30 -4.65 1.16
CA LYS A 71 -3.98 -5.26 -0.12
C LYS A 71 -5.22 -5.52 -0.98
N SER A 72 -6.29 -6.01 -0.36
CA SER A 72 -7.56 -6.25 -1.04
C SER A 72 -8.17 -4.94 -1.57
N ALA A 73 -8.08 -3.87 -0.79
CA ALA A 73 -8.56 -2.55 -1.20
C ALA A 73 -7.66 -1.87 -2.25
N CYS A 74 -6.36 -2.12 -2.19
CA CYS A 74 -5.33 -1.50 -3.02
C CYS A 74 -4.33 -2.53 -3.58
N PRO A 75 -4.71 -3.38 -4.55
CA PRO A 75 -3.86 -4.51 -4.99
C PRO A 75 -2.49 -4.10 -5.54
N LYS A 76 -2.40 -2.89 -6.11
CA LYS A 76 -1.18 -2.33 -6.68
C LYS A 76 -0.40 -1.44 -5.71
N SER A 77 -0.68 -1.52 -4.41
CA SER A 77 0.04 -0.81 -3.36
C SER A 77 0.69 -1.79 -2.40
N TYR A 78 1.79 -1.37 -1.79
CA TYR A 78 2.37 -2.07 -0.64
C TYR A 78 1.41 -2.02 0.54
N SER A 79 1.13 -3.18 1.12
CA SER A 79 0.25 -3.32 2.29
C SER A 79 1.00 -3.60 3.61
N TYR A 80 2.25 -4.07 3.52
CA TYR A 80 3.19 -4.24 4.63
C TYR A 80 4.63 -4.22 4.10
N ALA A 81 5.62 -4.30 5.00
CA ALA A 81 7.03 -4.04 4.67
C ALA A 81 7.63 -4.98 3.60
N TYR A 82 7.15 -6.22 3.46
CA TYR A 82 7.70 -7.19 2.50
C TYR A 82 6.70 -7.59 1.40
N ASP A 83 5.77 -6.69 1.04
CA ASP A 83 4.80 -6.90 -0.04
C ASP A 83 5.37 -6.67 -1.46
N ASP A 84 6.59 -7.10 -1.74
CA ASP A 84 7.29 -6.78 -3.00
C ASP A 84 6.67 -7.46 -4.22
N ALA A 85 6.36 -8.75 -4.11
CA ALA A 85 6.01 -9.61 -5.26
C ALA A 85 4.81 -9.11 -6.09
N THR A 86 3.96 -8.26 -5.51
CA THR A 86 2.78 -7.70 -6.18
C THR A 86 2.71 -6.18 -6.12
N SER A 87 3.74 -5.51 -5.57
CA SER A 87 3.73 -4.06 -5.34
C SER A 87 4.96 -3.33 -5.87
N THR A 88 6.00 -4.05 -6.30
CA THR A 88 7.15 -3.43 -6.96
C THR A 88 6.85 -3.22 -8.45
N PHE A 89 6.95 -1.97 -8.91
CA PHE A 89 6.76 -1.59 -10.31
C PHE A 89 7.97 -0.81 -10.79
N THR A 90 8.54 -1.24 -11.92
CA THR A 90 9.78 -0.67 -12.47
C THR A 90 9.53 -0.04 -13.84
N CYS A 91 10.24 1.05 -14.10
CA CYS A 91 10.26 1.75 -15.37
C CYS A 91 11.58 2.51 -15.50
N THR A 92 12.15 2.56 -16.70
CA THR A 92 13.43 3.21 -16.98
C THR A 92 13.21 4.38 -17.92
N GLY A 93 13.74 5.56 -17.56
CA GLY A 93 13.71 6.76 -18.42
C GLY A 93 12.30 7.34 -18.63
N ALA A 94 11.43 7.27 -17.62
CA ALA A 94 10.08 7.84 -17.66
C ALA A 94 9.95 9.15 -16.88
N ASP A 95 8.98 9.95 -17.30
CA ASP A 95 8.37 10.99 -16.48
C ASP A 95 7.25 10.41 -15.64
N TYR A 96 6.94 11.01 -14.48
CA TYR A 96 5.91 10.50 -13.58
C TYR A 96 4.86 11.56 -13.24
N THR A 97 3.59 11.14 -13.26
CA THR A 97 2.46 11.92 -12.74
C THR A 97 2.00 11.32 -11.42
N ILE A 98 1.85 12.16 -10.40
CA ILE A 98 1.30 11.78 -9.09
C ILE A 98 -0.05 12.48 -8.93
N ALA A 99 -1.10 11.70 -8.71
CA ALA A 99 -2.46 12.23 -8.54
C ALA A 99 -3.03 11.85 -7.16
N PHE A 100 -3.55 12.86 -6.46
CA PHE A 100 -4.32 12.71 -5.23
C PHE A 100 -5.80 12.67 -5.56
N CYS A 101 -6.53 11.76 -4.89
CA CYS A 101 -7.94 11.51 -5.16
C CYS A 101 -8.26 11.41 -6.67
N PRO A 102 -7.51 10.59 -7.44
CA PRO A 102 -7.84 10.39 -8.84
C PRO A 102 -9.25 9.81 -8.87
N SER A 103 -10.19 10.54 -9.47
CA SER A 103 -11.47 9.96 -9.86
C SER A 103 -11.14 8.69 -10.63
N SER A 104 -11.79 7.55 -10.32
CA SER A 104 -11.65 6.31 -11.09
C SER A 104 -11.60 6.71 -12.56
N LEU A 105 -10.41 6.66 -13.17
CA LEU A 105 -10.22 6.93 -14.58
C LEU A 105 -10.91 5.75 -15.25
N THR A 106 -12.22 5.89 -15.39
CA THR A 106 -13.05 5.14 -16.30
C THR A 106 -12.61 5.61 -17.68
N ARG A 107 -11.56 4.97 -18.17
CA ARG A 107 -11.30 4.81 -19.60
C ARG A 107 -11.43 3.34 -19.92
#